data_AF-A0A267F5K4-F1
#
_entry.id   AF-A0A267F5K4-F1
#
_cell.length_a   1.000
_cell.length_b   1.000
_cell.length_c   1.000
_cell.angle_alpha   90.00
_cell.angle_beta   90.00
_cell.angle_gamma   90.00
#
_symmetry.space_group_name_H-M   'P 1'
#
loop_
_entity.id
_entity.type
_entity.pdbx_description
1 polymer ?
#
loop_
_entity_poly.entity_id
_entity_poly.type
_entity_poly.pdbx_seq_one_letter_code
_entity_poly.pdbx_strand_id
1 'polypeptide(L)'
;SSTVGLIYPLFYSIAMLPVCDTPNCGKEAKFRCPTCSKLGIEGSFFCTQNCFKGYWKEHKKVHALFEQLKNQGAAPLGGDLSQPLIVSWPGYNFTGDLRPYRQSPRRQLPDTVTGRPDYWRDGTPYSERQDKGLLRVLGDEEQEDMRIVCRLAREVLEEAMRAVEPGVTTDAIDRLVHEASIERDCYPSPLNYYGFPKSCCTSVNEVICHGIPDMRPLADGDIVNIDVTCYHRSITATSTKQRLLAQ
;
A
#
# COMPACT_ATOMS: atom_id res chain seq x y z
N SER A 1 -43.15 -38.04 -8.68
CA SER A 1 -42.75 -38.02 -7.27
C SER A 1 -41.24 -38.09 -7.24
N SER A 2 -40.44 -37.09 -6.90
CA SER A 2 -40.69 -35.70 -6.52
C SER A 2 -39.40 -34.93 -6.80
N THR A 3 -39.53 -33.78 -7.43
CA THR A 3 -38.50 -32.78 -7.69
C THR A 3 -38.07 -32.17 -6.35
N VAL A 4 -36.77 -32.08 -6.07
CA VAL A 4 -36.25 -31.27 -4.95
C VAL A 4 -35.30 -30.22 -5.52
N GLY A 5 -35.71 -28.96 -5.36
CA GLY A 5 -35.11 -27.79 -5.98
C GLY A 5 -33.80 -27.35 -5.35
N LEU A 6 -32.94 -26.83 -6.21
CA LEU A 6 -31.79 -25.99 -5.86
C LEU A 6 -32.32 -24.66 -5.31
N ILE A 7 -32.11 -24.40 -4.02
CA ILE A 7 -32.26 -23.07 -3.42
C ILE A 7 -30.85 -22.53 -3.20
N TYR A 8 -30.40 -21.66 -4.11
CA TYR A 8 -29.26 -20.78 -3.87
C TYR A 8 -29.69 -19.71 -2.86
N PRO A 9 -28.98 -19.50 -1.74
CA PRO A 9 -29.14 -18.28 -0.99
C PRO A 9 -28.47 -17.14 -1.78
N LEU A 10 -29.30 -16.27 -2.35
CA LEU A 10 -28.92 -14.92 -2.76
C LEU A 10 -28.38 -14.19 -1.52
N PHE A 11 -27.05 -14.18 -1.36
CA PHE A 11 -26.40 -13.22 -0.47
C PHE A 11 -26.57 -11.83 -1.09
N TYR A 12 -27.57 -11.11 -0.58
CA TYR A 12 -27.72 -9.67 -0.76
C TYR A 12 -26.47 -9.01 -0.17
N SER A 13 -25.54 -8.62 -1.03
CA SER A 13 -24.47 -7.68 -0.66
C SER A 13 -25.17 -6.40 -0.21
N ILE A 14 -25.10 -6.06 1.08
CA ILE A 14 -25.50 -4.74 1.55
C ILE A 14 -24.48 -3.77 0.97
N ALA A 15 -24.76 -3.26 -0.23
CA ALA A 15 -24.01 -2.15 -0.80
C ALA A 15 -24.21 -0.97 0.16
N MET A 16 -23.16 -0.59 0.90
CA MET A 16 -23.21 0.62 1.71
C MET A 16 -23.54 1.79 0.77
N LEU A 17 -24.66 2.45 1.03
CA LEU A 17 -25.11 3.57 0.21
C LEU A 17 -24.10 4.72 0.36
N PRO A 18 -23.69 5.36 -0.74
CA PRO A 18 -22.68 6.41 -0.70
C PRO A 18 -23.15 7.57 0.18
N VAL A 19 -22.23 8.15 0.94
CA VAL A 19 -22.48 9.31 1.82
C VAL A 19 -22.14 10.62 1.11
N CYS A 20 -22.72 11.72 1.58
CA CYS A 20 -22.52 13.06 1.02
C CYS A 20 -21.09 13.59 1.25
N ASP A 21 -20.42 14.01 0.18
CA ASP A 21 -19.06 14.55 0.18
C ASP A 21 -18.93 15.93 0.84
N THR A 22 -20.04 16.66 1.06
CA THR A 22 -19.97 17.98 1.70
C THR A 22 -19.48 17.83 3.14
N PRO A 23 -18.41 18.55 3.55
CA PRO A 23 -17.88 18.47 4.90
C PRO A 23 -18.97 18.66 5.95
N ASN A 24 -18.96 17.81 6.98
CA ASN A 24 -19.92 17.81 8.09
C ASN A 24 -21.40 17.55 7.71
N CYS A 25 -21.69 17.02 6.51
CA CYS A 25 -23.06 16.66 6.14
C CYS A 25 -23.48 15.27 6.66
N GLY A 26 -22.72 14.22 6.34
CA GLY A 26 -22.93 12.85 6.82
C GLY A 26 -24.23 12.16 6.36
N LYS A 27 -25.05 12.81 5.53
CA LYS A 27 -26.32 12.24 5.01
C LYS A 27 -26.05 11.30 3.84
N GLU A 28 -26.95 10.34 3.64
CA GLU A 28 -26.97 9.47 2.46
C GLU A 28 -27.07 10.30 1.17
N ALA A 29 -26.27 9.93 0.18
CA ALA A 29 -26.21 10.65 -1.08
C ALA A 29 -27.31 10.18 -2.05
N LYS A 30 -27.84 11.14 -2.82
CA LYS A 30 -28.96 10.91 -3.75
C LYS A 30 -28.56 10.98 -5.21
N PHE A 31 -27.42 11.61 -5.50
CA PHE A 31 -26.92 11.75 -6.85
C PHE A 31 -25.40 11.92 -6.86
N ARG A 32 -24.80 11.65 -8.01
CA ARG A 32 -23.36 11.83 -8.26
C ARG A 32 -23.11 13.17 -8.95
N CYS A 33 -21.91 13.72 -8.79
CA CYS A 33 -21.48 14.87 -9.57
C CYS A 33 -21.58 14.57 -11.09
N PRO A 34 -22.34 15.38 -11.86
CA PRO A 34 -22.48 15.19 -13.31
C PRO A 34 -21.14 15.32 -14.06
N THR A 35 -20.25 16.21 -13.58
CA THR A 35 -18.93 16.42 -14.18
C THR A 35 -17.99 15.25 -13.89
N CYS A 36 -17.92 14.74 -12.64
CA CYS A 36 -17.17 13.52 -12.32
C CYS A 36 -17.61 12.34 -13.20
N SER A 37 -18.93 12.23 -13.42
CA SER A 37 -19.50 11.15 -14.24
C SER A 37 -19.06 11.25 -15.70
N LYS A 38 -18.98 12.47 -16.25
CA LYS A 38 -18.47 12.72 -17.61
C LYS A 38 -16.96 12.53 -17.73
N LEU A 39 -16.21 12.87 -16.67
CA LEU A 39 -14.75 12.76 -16.65
C LEU A 39 -14.26 11.34 -16.35
N GLY A 40 -15.11 10.47 -15.82
CA GLY A 40 -14.75 9.11 -15.40
C GLY A 40 -14.13 9.05 -14.00
N ILE A 41 -14.30 10.09 -13.17
CA ILE A 41 -13.77 10.16 -11.80
C ILE A 41 -14.67 9.34 -10.88
N GLU A 42 -14.25 8.15 -10.45
CA GLU A 42 -15.02 7.32 -9.51
C GLU A 42 -15.25 8.02 -8.17
N GLY A 43 -16.45 7.85 -7.61
CA GLY A 43 -16.88 8.53 -6.39
C GLY A 43 -17.56 9.88 -6.62
N SER A 44 -17.64 10.64 -5.53
CA SER A 44 -18.28 11.94 -5.36
C SER A 44 -19.80 12.03 -5.47
N PHE A 45 -20.42 11.99 -4.29
CA PHE A 45 -21.86 11.92 -4.14
C PHE A 45 -22.40 13.03 -3.24
N PHE A 46 -23.64 13.47 -3.51
CA PHE A 46 -24.28 14.58 -2.81
C PHE A 46 -25.71 14.23 -2.42
N CYS A 47 -26.12 14.62 -1.21
CA CYS A 47 -27.48 14.37 -0.71
C CYS A 47 -28.50 15.39 -1.25
N THR A 48 -28.09 16.62 -1.55
CA THR A 48 -28.95 17.71 -2.04
C THR A 48 -28.21 18.68 -2.97
N GLN A 49 -28.97 19.43 -3.76
CA GLN A 49 -28.43 20.52 -4.59
C GLN A 49 -27.76 21.63 -3.77
N ASN A 50 -28.20 21.87 -2.53
CA ASN A 50 -27.58 22.87 -1.65
C ASN A 50 -26.20 22.40 -1.18
N CYS A 51 -26.04 21.13 -0.80
CA CYS A 51 -24.75 20.54 -0.47
C CYS A 51 -23.78 20.58 -1.66
N PHE A 52 -24.27 20.24 -2.85
CA PHE A 52 -23.48 20.31 -4.09
C PHE A 52 -23.01 21.75 -4.39
N LYS A 53 -23.93 22.72 -4.36
CA LYS A 53 -23.60 24.14 -4.65
C LYS A 53 -22.71 24.76 -3.56
N GLY A 54 -22.96 24.44 -2.29
CA GLY A 54 -22.22 24.97 -1.15
C GLY A 54 -20.76 24.50 -1.10
N TYR A 55 -20.49 23.28 -1.57
CA TYR A 55 -19.14 22.72 -1.65
C TYR A 55 -18.50 22.84 -3.05
N TRP A 56 -19.19 23.46 -4.01
CA TRP A 56 -18.76 23.49 -5.40
C TRP A 56 -17.39 24.15 -5.60
N LYS A 57 -17.09 25.21 -4.85
CA LYS A 57 -15.85 25.99 -4.99
C LYS A 57 -14.61 25.13 -4.68
N GLU A 58 -14.73 24.24 -3.72
CA GLU A 58 -13.70 23.29 -3.28
C GLU A 58 -13.74 22.04 -4.17
N HIS A 59 -14.91 21.44 -4.37
CA HIS A 59 -15.07 20.22 -5.15
C HIS A 59 -14.60 20.36 -6.60
N LYS A 60 -14.86 21.50 -7.27
CA LYS A 60 -14.42 21.72 -8.66
C LYS A 60 -12.90 21.69 -8.86
N LYS A 61 -12.12 21.85 -7.78
CA LYS A 61 -10.65 21.70 -7.83
C LYS A 61 -10.24 20.26 -8.14
N VAL A 62 -11.05 19.28 -7.74
CA VAL A 62 -10.85 17.86 -8.10
C VAL A 62 -10.97 17.67 -9.60
N HIS A 63 -11.89 18.36 -10.27
CA HIS A 63 -12.00 18.31 -11.74
C HIS A 63 -10.78 18.94 -12.41
N ALA A 64 -10.36 20.13 -11.95
CA ALA A 64 -9.19 20.80 -12.50
C ALA A 64 -7.92 19.96 -12.31
N LEU A 65 -7.76 19.34 -11.13
CA LEU A 65 -6.67 18.42 -10.85
C LEU A 65 -6.77 17.15 -11.71
N PHE A 66 -7.95 16.55 -11.84
CA PHE A 66 -8.13 15.35 -12.67
C PHE A 66 -7.91 15.63 -14.16
N GLU A 67 -8.38 16.77 -14.68
CA GLU A 67 -8.11 17.20 -16.06
C GLU A 67 -6.63 17.55 -16.25
N GLN A 68 -5.98 18.16 -15.26
CA GLN A 68 -4.54 18.38 -15.26
C GLN A 68 -3.79 17.04 -15.30
N LEU A 69 -4.18 16.06 -14.48
CA LEU A 69 -3.60 14.71 -14.47
C LEU A 69 -3.94 13.93 -15.76
N LYS A 70 -5.14 14.09 -16.33
CA LYS A 70 -5.56 13.45 -17.58
C LYS A 70 -4.82 14.02 -18.80
N ASN A 71 -4.61 15.34 -18.83
CA ASN A 71 -3.83 16.02 -19.87
C ASN A 71 -2.31 15.85 -19.68
N GLN A 72 -1.88 15.51 -18.46
CA GLN A 72 -0.53 15.01 -18.18
C GLN A 72 -0.40 13.51 -18.52
N GLY A 73 -1.46 12.87 -19.01
CA GLY A 73 -1.59 11.41 -19.08
C GLY A 73 -1.61 10.81 -17.67
N ALA A 74 -2.20 9.62 -17.50
CA ALA A 74 -1.70 8.72 -16.46
C ALA A 74 -0.17 8.81 -16.53
N ALA A 75 0.48 9.33 -15.48
CA ALA A 75 1.82 9.90 -15.58
C ALA A 75 2.65 9.06 -16.54
N PRO A 76 3.13 9.60 -17.67
CA PRO A 76 3.63 8.78 -18.74
C PRO A 76 4.67 7.85 -18.14
N LEU A 77 4.55 6.57 -18.47
CA LEU A 77 5.63 5.59 -18.45
C LEU A 77 6.75 6.06 -19.43
N GLY A 78 7.20 7.32 -19.31
CA GLY A 78 7.89 8.09 -20.33
C GLY A 78 8.39 9.46 -19.85
N GLY A 79 8.64 9.61 -18.55
CA GLY A 79 9.51 10.65 -18.00
C GLY A 79 10.79 10.00 -17.46
N ASP A 80 11.89 10.75 -17.39
CA ASP A 80 13.16 10.23 -16.88
C ASP A 80 12.98 9.68 -15.44
N LEU A 81 13.10 8.36 -15.29
CA LEU A 81 12.96 7.67 -14.01
C LEU A 81 14.08 8.04 -13.04
N SER A 82 15.18 8.61 -13.54
CA SER A 82 16.32 9.08 -12.75
C SER A 82 16.12 10.47 -12.13
N GLN A 83 14.97 11.11 -12.37
CA GLN A 83 14.66 12.43 -11.78
C GLN A 83 13.66 12.30 -10.63
N PRO A 84 13.82 13.12 -9.56
CA PRO A 84 12.86 13.18 -8.48
C PRO A 84 11.50 13.67 -8.98
N LEU A 85 10.43 13.24 -8.33
CA LEU A 85 9.11 13.76 -8.61
C LEU A 85 9.03 15.24 -8.23
N ILE A 86 8.52 16.06 -9.14
CA ILE A 86 8.10 17.43 -8.82
C ILE A 86 6.76 17.34 -8.08
N VAL A 87 6.84 17.10 -6.77
CA VAL A 87 5.68 17.08 -5.87
C VAL A 87 5.60 18.38 -5.09
N SER A 88 4.39 18.93 -5.00
CA SER A 88 4.06 20.03 -4.11
C SER A 88 2.81 19.66 -3.34
N TRP A 89 2.98 19.24 -2.08
CA TRP A 89 1.87 19.07 -1.16
C TRP A 89 1.63 20.39 -0.40
N PRO A 90 0.44 21.00 -0.49
CA PRO A 90 0.15 22.25 0.21
C PRO A 90 0.48 22.17 1.70
N GLY A 91 1.38 23.02 2.17
CA GLY A 91 1.78 23.08 3.58
C GLY A 91 2.83 22.05 4.02
N TYR A 92 3.36 21.24 3.10
CA TYR A 92 4.47 20.32 3.39
C TYR A 92 5.79 20.88 2.85
N ASN A 93 6.78 20.97 3.73
CA ASN A 93 8.15 21.30 3.37
C ASN A 93 9.05 20.13 3.75
N PHE A 94 9.89 19.67 2.82
CA PHE A 94 10.89 18.65 3.13
C PHE A 94 11.86 19.15 4.19
N THR A 95 12.21 18.28 5.14
CA THR A 95 13.10 18.59 6.26
C THR A 95 14.58 18.38 5.92
N GLY A 96 14.87 17.69 4.81
CA GLY A 96 16.21 17.43 4.31
C GLY A 96 16.25 17.40 2.79
N ASP A 97 17.29 16.79 2.23
CA ASP A 97 17.58 16.79 0.80
C ASP A 97 16.88 15.67 0.03
N LEU A 98 16.40 14.62 0.71
CA LEU A 98 15.75 13.49 0.06
C LEU A 98 14.43 13.90 -0.59
N ARG A 99 14.16 13.37 -1.78
CA ARG A 99 12.91 13.59 -2.52
C ARG A 99 12.35 12.25 -2.99
N PRO A 100 11.01 12.11 -3.09
CA PRO A 100 10.39 10.92 -3.62
C PRO A 100 10.61 10.81 -5.13
N TYR A 101 10.80 9.58 -5.60
CA TYR A 101 10.89 9.23 -7.01
C TYR A 101 9.64 8.46 -7.42
N ARG A 102 9.54 8.17 -8.71
CA ARG A 102 8.45 7.33 -9.25
C ARG A 102 8.52 5.94 -8.64
N GLN A 103 7.36 5.31 -8.45
CA GLN A 103 7.26 3.93 -7.98
C GLN A 103 6.82 3.04 -9.13
N SER A 104 7.31 1.80 -9.20
CA SER A 104 6.69 0.81 -10.08
C SER A 104 5.27 0.47 -9.57
N PRO A 105 4.37 -0.06 -10.41
CA PRO A 105 3.09 -0.58 -9.95
C PRO A 105 3.25 -1.61 -8.83
N ARG A 106 2.24 -1.72 -7.96
CA ARG A 106 2.22 -2.73 -6.90
C ARG A 106 2.33 -4.13 -7.52
N ARG A 107 3.28 -4.93 -7.00
CA ARG A 107 3.53 -6.30 -7.46
C ARG A 107 2.38 -7.22 -7.06
N GLN A 108 2.06 -8.18 -7.92
CA GLN A 108 1.00 -9.16 -7.69
C GLN A 108 1.60 -10.43 -7.10
N LEU A 109 0.93 -11.05 -6.13
CA LEU A 109 1.28 -12.40 -5.69
C LEU A 109 0.69 -13.44 -6.64
N PRO A 110 1.42 -14.54 -6.90
CA PRO A 110 0.84 -15.69 -7.58
C PRO A 110 -0.21 -16.37 -6.69
N ASP A 111 -1.15 -17.07 -7.32
CA ASP A 111 -2.19 -17.83 -6.62
C ASP A 111 -1.63 -19.03 -5.83
N THR A 112 -0.38 -19.41 -6.08
CA THR A 112 0.34 -20.45 -5.34
C THR A 112 0.61 -20.07 -3.89
N VAL A 113 0.75 -18.78 -3.57
CA VAL A 113 0.89 -18.30 -2.19
C VAL A 113 -0.50 -18.22 -1.56
N THR A 114 -0.85 -19.29 -0.84
CA THR A 114 -2.19 -19.47 -0.25
C THR A 114 -2.32 -18.84 1.13
N GLY A 115 -1.21 -18.77 1.90
CA GLY A 115 -1.17 -18.07 3.18
C GLY A 115 -1.22 -16.56 2.96
N ARG A 116 -2.38 -15.93 3.22
CA ARG A 116 -2.54 -14.48 3.10
C ARG A 116 -3.19 -13.90 4.37
N PRO A 117 -2.69 -12.79 4.91
CA PRO A 117 -3.26 -12.14 6.09
C PRO A 117 -4.60 -11.49 5.77
N ASP A 118 -5.48 -11.28 6.74
CA ASP A 118 -6.87 -10.81 6.53
C ASP A 118 -6.99 -9.50 5.70
N TYR A 119 -5.99 -8.61 5.77
CA TYR A 119 -5.93 -7.36 5.03
C TYR A 119 -5.50 -7.48 3.57
N TRP A 120 -5.09 -8.65 3.09
CA TRP A 120 -4.40 -8.76 1.79
C TRP A 120 -5.21 -8.21 0.61
N ARG A 121 -6.56 -8.27 0.66
CA ARG A 121 -7.46 -7.82 -0.41
C ARG A 121 -7.67 -6.31 -0.41
N ASP A 122 -8.13 -5.76 0.71
CA ASP A 122 -8.64 -4.38 0.81
C ASP A 122 -7.77 -3.48 1.71
N GLY A 123 -6.71 -4.04 2.28
CA GLY A 123 -5.77 -3.36 3.15
C GLY A 123 -6.25 -3.11 4.58
N THR A 124 -7.37 -3.70 4.99
CA THR A 124 -7.91 -3.52 6.34
C THR A 124 -7.58 -4.71 7.24
N PRO A 125 -6.72 -4.54 8.27
CA PRO A 125 -6.42 -5.62 9.22
C PRO A 125 -7.52 -5.74 10.27
N TYR A 126 -8.57 -6.48 9.94
CA TYR A 126 -9.77 -6.62 10.77
C TYR A 126 -9.48 -7.23 12.13
N SER A 127 -8.62 -8.26 12.18
CA SER A 127 -8.19 -8.94 13.41
C SER A 127 -7.48 -7.98 14.36
N GLU A 128 -6.56 -7.15 13.88
CA GLU A 128 -5.87 -6.15 14.71
C GLU A 128 -6.82 -5.06 15.22
N ARG A 129 -7.77 -4.62 14.39
CA ARG A 129 -8.76 -3.61 14.81
C ARG A 129 -9.73 -4.11 15.88
N GLN A 130 -9.91 -5.43 15.97
CA GLN A 130 -10.75 -6.08 16.97
C GLN A 130 -9.95 -6.51 18.21
N ASP A 131 -8.62 -6.45 18.15
CA ASP A 131 -7.77 -6.87 19.26
C ASP A 131 -8.00 -5.98 20.48
N LYS A 132 -8.07 -6.61 21.65
CA LYS A 132 -8.31 -5.94 22.93
C LYS A 132 -7.00 -5.56 23.62
N GLY A 133 -5.85 -5.73 22.95
CA GLY A 133 -4.53 -5.44 23.48
C GLY A 133 -4.08 -6.39 24.59
N LEU A 134 -4.64 -7.61 24.63
CA LEU A 134 -4.21 -8.63 25.57
C LEU A 134 -2.93 -9.28 25.05
N LEU A 135 -1.91 -9.36 25.91
CA LEU A 135 -0.68 -10.05 25.57
C LEU A 135 -0.97 -11.54 25.34
N ARG A 136 -0.80 -11.98 24.09
CA ARG A 136 -0.96 -13.37 23.69
C ARG A 136 0.25 -14.18 24.14
N VAL A 137 -0.01 -15.27 24.86
CA VAL A 137 0.99 -16.30 25.18
C VAL A 137 0.89 -17.38 24.10
N LEU A 138 1.97 -17.61 23.36
CA LEU A 138 1.99 -18.57 22.25
C LEU A 138 2.10 -20.01 22.76
N GLY A 139 1.31 -20.92 22.19
CA GLY A 139 1.46 -22.36 22.39
C GLY A 139 2.71 -22.92 21.70
N ASP A 140 3.07 -24.18 21.98
CA ASP A 140 4.31 -24.79 21.47
C ASP A 140 4.39 -24.80 19.92
N GLU A 141 3.29 -25.09 19.24
CA GLU A 141 3.19 -25.07 17.77
C GLU A 141 3.40 -23.65 17.21
N GLU A 142 2.73 -22.66 17.80
CA GLU A 142 2.84 -21.26 17.37
C GLU A 142 4.23 -20.68 17.64
N GLN A 143 4.89 -21.12 18.71
CA GLN A 143 6.29 -20.78 18.98
C GLN A 143 7.22 -21.36 17.90
N GLU A 144 6.96 -22.58 17.43
CA GLU A 144 7.75 -23.17 16.35
C GLU A 144 7.51 -22.45 15.02
N ASP A 145 6.26 -22.16 14.68
CA ASP A 145 5.95 -21.36 13.50
C ASP A 145 6.57 -19.96 13.58
N MET A 146 6.62 -19.34 14.76
CA MET A 146 7.33 -18.08 14.99
C MET A 146 8.84 -18.20 14.72
N ARG A 147 9.50 -19.28 15.15
CA ARG A 147 10.93 -19.52 14.84
C ARG A 147 11.14 -19.68 13.33
N ILE A 148 10.25 -20.41 12.66
CA ILE A 148 10.29 -20.63 11.22
C ILE A 148 10.17 -19.29 10.48
N VAL A 149 9.10 -18.50 10.74
CA VAL A 149 8.89 -17.25 10.00
C VAL A 149 9.97 -16.20 10.33
N CYS A 150 10.50 -16.16 11.55
CA CYS A 150 11.65 -15.32 11.90
C CYS A 150 12.89 -15.67 11.06
N ARG A 151 13.18 -16.97 10.88
CA ARG A 151 14.29 -17.42 10.04
C ARG A 151 14.07 -17.04 8.58
N LEU A 152 12.87 -17.24 8.04
CA LEU A 152 12.53 -16.87 6.67
C LEU A 152 12.67 -15.36 6.43
N ALA A 153 12.12 -14.53 7.33
CA ALA A 153 12.26 -13.07 7.24
C ALA A 153 13.72 -12.63 7.28
N ARG A 154 14.56 -13.30 8.10
CA ARG A 154 16.00 -13.05 8.13
C ARG A 154 16.68 -13.43 6.82
N GLU A 155 16.36 -14.58 6.25
CA GLU A 155 16.93 -15.01 4.96
C GLU A 155 16.58 -14.00 3.85
N VAL A 156 15.32 -13.55 3.76
CA VAL A 156 14.86 -12.53 2.80
C VAL A 156 15.60 -11.20 3.01
N LEU A 157 15.74 -10.75 4.26
CA LEU A 157 16.51 -9.53 4.57
C LEU A 157 17.96 -9.64 4.11
N GLU A 158 18.61 -10.79 4.30
CA GLU A 158 19.98 -10.99 3.84
C GLU A 158 20.10 -10.97 2.31
N GLU A 159 19.08 -11.41 1.56
CA GLU A 159 19.07 -11.26 0.10
C GLU A 159 18.98 -9.79 -0.31
N ALA A 160 18.08 -9.03 0.31
CA ALA A 160 17.93 -7.61 0.07
C ALA A 160 19.23 -6.84 0.40
N MET A 161 19.86 -7.19 1.52
CA MET A 161 21.12 -6.57 1.96
C MET A 161 22.27 -6.80 0.99
N ARG A 162 22.32 -7.96 0.30
CA ARG A 162 23.37 -8.24 -0.71
C ARG A 162 23.26 -7.35 -1.94
N ALA A 163 22.06 -6.86 -2.27
CA ALA A 163 21.83 -5.97 -3.39
C ALA A 163 22.05 -4.48 -3.08
N VAL A 164 22.33 -4.13 -1.83
CA VAL A 164 22.58 -2.72 -1.43
C VAL A 164 23.95 -2.28 -1.93
N GLU A 165 23.95 -1.47 -2.99
CA GLU A 165 25.13 -0.83 -3.57
C GLU A 165 24.74 0.52 -4.23
N PRO A 166 25.68 1.45 -4.42
CA PRO A 166 25.41 2.70 -5.14
C PRO A 166 24.85 2.44 -6.55
N GLY A 167 23.84 3.20 -6.95
CA GLY A 167 23.16 3.07 -8.24
C GLY A 167 21.95 2.15 -8.22
N VAL A 168 21.83 1.21 -7.27
CA VAL A 168 20.64 0.37 -7.13
C VAL A 168 19.47 1.17 -6.59
N THR A 169 18.29 1.01 -7.17
CA THR A 169 17.08 1.68 -6.69
C THR A 169 16.42 0.91 -5.55
N THR A 170 15.71 1.63 -4.69
CA THR A 170 14.95 0.97 -3.62
C THR A 170 13.80 0.13 -4.17
N ASP A 171 13.22 0.47 -5.32
CA ASP A 171 12.22 -0.36 -6.04
C ASP A 171 12.79 -1.71 -6.53
N ALA A 172 14.09 -1.75 -6.89
CA ALA A 172 14.77 -3.00 -7.24
C ALA A 172 15.00 -3.87 -5.99
N ILE A 173 15.32 -3.26 -4.85
CA ILE A 173 15.42 -3.95 -3.55
C ILE A 173 14.05 -4.54 -3.16
N ASP A 174 12.96 -3.78 -3.31
CA ASP A 174 11.59 -4.27 -3.08
C ASP A 174 11.25 -5.47 -3.96
N ARG A 175 11.68 -5.45 -5.24
CA ARG A 175 11.50 -6.58 -6.14
C ARG A 175 12.12 -7.85 -5.59
N LEU A 176 13.36 -7.77 -5.14
CA LEU A 176 14.09 -8.90 -4.57
C LEU A 176 13.39 -9.41 -3.32
N VAL A 177 12.98 -8.51 -2.41
CA VAL A 177 12.23 -8.90 -1.20
C VAL A 177 10.91 -9.61 -1.57
N HIS A 178 10.20 -9.10 -2.57
CA HIS A 178 8.95 -9.68 -3.04
C HIS A 178 9.15 -11.10 -3.60
N GLU A 179 10.10 -11.25 -4.53
CA GLU A 179 10.42 -12.53 -5.18
C GLU A 179 10.94 -13.55 -4.15
N ALA A 180 11.89 -13.15 -3.30
CA ALA A 180 12.46 -14.00 -2.25
C ALA A 180 11.43 -14.45 -1.19
N SER A 181 10.43 -13.61 -0.90
CA SER A 181 9.32 -13.98 -0.01
C SER A 181 8.44 -15.05 -0.66
N ILE A 182 8.07 -14.87 -1.94
CA ILE A 182 7.24 -15.84 -2.67
C ILE A 182 7.95 -17.19 -2.81
N GLU A 183 9.25 -17.20 -3.10
CA GLU A 183 10.06 -18.42 -3.19
C GLU A 183 10.07 -19.23 -1.88
N ARG A 184 9.81 -18.56 -0.75
CA ARG A 184 9.75 -19.14 0.59
C ARG A 184 8.32 -19.41 1.08
N ASP A 185 7.33 -19.30 0.18
CA ASP A 185 5.90 -19.43 0.49
C ASP A 185 5.45 -18.45 1.59
N CYS A 186 6.01 -17.24 1.56
CA CYS A 186 5.65 -16.14 2.45
C CYS A 186 4.83 -15.09 1.68
N TYR A 187 3.86 -14.50 2.38
CA TYR A 187 3.29 -13.23 1.98
C TYR A 187 4.17 -12.08 2.54
N PRO A 188 4.61 -11.11 1.74
CA PRO A 188 5.32 -9.94 2.26
C PRO A 188 4.33 -9.02 2.97
N SER A 189 4.30 -9.08 4.31
CA SER A 189 3.26 -8.46 5.15
C SER A 189 3.01 -6.96 4.90
N PRO A 190 4.01 -6.11 4.61
CA PRO A 190 3.75 -4.70 4.31
C PRO A 190 2.84 -4.51 3.09
N LEU A 191 2.80 -5.48 2.16
CA LEU A 191 2.03 -5.35 0.93
C LEU A 191 0.54 -5.21 1.25
N ASN A 192 -0.02 -4.09 0.81
CA ASN A 192 -1.40 -3.68 1.04
C ASN A 192 -1.79 -3.46 2.51
N TYR A 193 -0.90 -3.62 3.49
CA TYR A 193 -1.22 -3.34 4.90
C TYR A 193 -1.54 -1.85 5.08
N TYR A 194 -2.78 -1.51 5.49
CA TYR A 194 -3.32 -0.14 5.46
C TYR A 194 -3.12 0.59 4.11
N GLY A 195 -3.10 -0.17 3.00
CA GLY A 195 -2.86 0.36 1.66
C GLY A 195 -1.40 0.64 1.31
N PHE A 196 -0.43 0.21 2.13
CA PHE A 196 0.99 0.36 1.80
C PHE A 196 1.32 -0.35 0.46
N PRO A 197 2.02 0.32 -0.48
CA PRO A 197 2.02 -0.12 -1.88
C PRO A 197 3.12 -1.13 -2.24
N LYS A 198 4.01 -1.46 -1.32
CA LYS A 198 5.24 -2.23 -1.56
C LYS A 198 5.40 -3.38 -0.56
N SER A 199 6.37 -4.25 -0.80
CA SER A 199 6.61 -5.51 -0.08
C SER A 199 7.55 -5.33 1.11
N CYS A 200 8.32 -4.24 1.15
CA CYS A 200 9.19 -3.85 2.26
C CYS A 200 9.22 -2.34 2.43
N CYS A 201 9.82 -1.87 3.52
CA CYS A 201 10.17 -0.46 3.68
C CYS A 201 11.65 -0.25 3.42
N THR A 202 12.00 0.85 2.75
CA THR A 202 13.38 1.29 2.50
C THR A 202 13.54 2.73 2.94
N SER A 203 14.24 2.94 4.05
CA SER A 203 14.31 4.25 4.73
C SER A 203 15.74 4.78 4.63
N VAL A 204 15.96 5.76 3.75
CA VAL A 204 17.27 6.33 3.44
C VAL A 204 17.48 7.63 4.25
N ASN A 205 18.65 7.80 4.84
CA ASN A 205 19.11 9.02 5.53
C ASN A 205 18.10 9.56 6.55
N GLU A 206 17.48 10.72 6.30
CA GLU A 206 16.54 11.37 7.22
C GLU A 206 15.16 10.69 7.29
N VAL A 207 14.89 9.69 6.45
CA VAL A 207 13.67 8.89 6.54
C VAL A 207 13.76 7.96 7.75
N ILE A 208 12.95 8.25 8.78
CA ILE A 208 12.97 7.51 10.04
C ILE A 208 12.51 6.06 9.86
N CYS A 209 11.37 5.87 9.21
CA CYS A 209 10.77 4.56 8.93
C CYS A 209 9.75 4.68 7.79
N HIS A 210 9.25 3.54 7.32
CA HIS A 210 8.19 3.43 6.31
C HIS A 210 8.46 4.17 4.99
N GLY A 211 9.74 4.34 4.63
CA GLY A 211 10.09 4.81 3.29
C GLY A 211 9.56 3.85 2.23
N ILE A 212 8.85 4.39 1.25
CA ILE A 212 8.24 3.59 0.17
C ILE A 212 9.30 3.37 -0.92
N PRO A 213 9.61 2.11 -1.28
CA PRO A 213 10.48 1.79 -2.40
C PRO A 213 10.10 2.52 -3.70
N ASP A 214 11.06 3.21 -4.28
CA ASP A 214 10.92 4.04 -5.48
C ASP A 214 12.18 3.98 -6.39
N MET A 215 12.15 4.74 -7.48
CA MET A 215 13.20 4.75 -8.50
C MET A 215 14.44 5.56 -8.10
N ARG A 216 14.56 6.07 -6.87
CA ARG A 216 15.76 6.77 -6.41
C ARG A 216 16.93 5.79 -6.38
N PRO A 217 18.02 6.02 -7.13
CA PRO A 217 19.25 5.25 -6.95
C PRO A 217 19.87 5.59 -5.60
N LEU A 218 20.34 4.58 -4.88
CA LEU A 218 21.16 4.80 -3.69
C LEU A 218 22.47 5.47 -4.08
N ALA A 219 22.94 6.40 -3.25
CA ALA A 219 24.18 7.14 -3.47
C ALA A 219 25.30 6.61 -2.56
N ASP A 220 26.55 6.81 -2.96
CA ASP A 220 27.68 6.66 -2.05
C ASP A 220 27.53 7.63 -0.87
N GLY A 221 27.79 7.16 0.34
CA GLY A 221 27.57 7.88 1.60
C GLY A 221 26.16 7.76 2.19
N ASP A 222 25.17 7.22 1.45
CA ASP A 222 23.83 7.01 2.00
C ASP A 222 23.86 5.98 3.15
N ILE A 223 23.00 6.16 4.14
CA ILE A 223 22.58 5.10 5.06
C ILE A 223 21.19 4.63 4.66
N VAL A 224 20.98 3.32 4.55
CA VAL A 224 19.67 2.75 4.25
C VAL A 224 19.27 1.69 5.27
N ASN A 225 18.08 1.84 5.82
CA ASN A 225 17.40 0.79 6.56
C ASN A 225 16.47 0.02 5.62
N ILE A 226 16.49 -1.32 5.68
CA ILE A 226 15.49 -2.17 5.04
C ILE A 226 14.73 -2.91 6.14
N ASP A 227 13.41 -2.81 6.10
CA ASP A 227 12.48 -3.52 6.98
C ASP A 227 11.71 -4.56 6.18
N VAL A 228 11.96 -5.83 6.48
CA VAL A 228 11.31 -6.98 5.87
C VAL A 228 10.39 -7.62 6.90
N THR A 229 9.13 -7.80 6.54
CA THR A 229 8.17 -8.55 7.34
C THR A 229 7.53 -9.64 6.48
N CYS A 230 7.58 -10.88 6.94
CA CYS A 230 6.98 -12.03 6.27
C CYS A 230 5.80 -12.57 7.09
N TYR A 231 4.76 -13.00 6.38
CA TYR A 231 3.64 -13.76 6.92
C TYR A 231 3.70 -15.18 6.37
N HIS A 232 3.73 -16.16 7.27
CA HIS A 232 3.78 -17.58 6.95
C HIS A 232 3.05 -18.35 8.05
N ARG A 233 2.20 -19.33 7.67
CA ARG A 233 1.42 -20.16 8.61
C ARG A 233 0.67 -19.36 9.68
N SER A 234 -0.01 -18.28 9.26
CA SER A 234 -0.77 -17.42 10.18
C SER A 234 0.04 -16.66 11.23
N ILE A 235 1.36 -16.64 11.11
CA ILE A 235 2.28 -15.89 11.98
C ILE A 235 3.06 -14.88 11.14
N THR A 236 3.31 -13.70 11.71
CA THR A 236 4.09 -12.63 11.11
C THR A 236 5.40 -12.45 11.87
N ALA A 237 6.51 -12.26 11.16
CA ALA A 237 7.78 -11.87 11.77
C ALA A 237 8.49 -10.78 10.97
N THR A 238 9.17 -9.89 11.68
CA THR A 238 9.88 -8.72 11.15
C THR A 238 11.39 -8.88 11.38
N SER A 239 12.19 -8.55 10.38
CA SER A 239 13.63 -8.40 10.49
C SER A 239 14.05 -7.09 9.81
N THR A 240 14.87 -6.29 10.50
CA THR A 240 15.37 -5.02 9.97
C THR A 240 16.88 -4.93 10.15
N LYS A 241 17.55 -4.25 9.21
CA LYS A 241 18.96 -3.92 9.31
C LYS A 241 19.25 -2.62 8.56
N GLN A 242 20.18 -1.85 9.11
CA GLN A 242 20.70 -0.64 8.48
C GLN A 242 22.10 -0.90 7.92
N ARG A 243 22.39 -0.34 6.75
CA ARG A 243 23.68 -0.43 6.08
C ARG A 243 24.14 0.95 5.63
N LEU A 244 25.41 1.26 5.88
CA LEU A 244 26.11 2.37 5.26
C LEU A 244 26.58 1.96 3.87
N LEU A 245 26.33 2.80 2.87
CA LEU A 245 26.91 2.69 1.55
C LEU A 245 28.23 3.45 1.54
N ALA A 246 29.33 2.73 1.55
CA ALA A 246 30.67 3.26 1.31
C ALA A 246 31.35 2.32 0.31
N GLN A 247 31.93 2.87 -0.75
CA GLN A 247 32.81 2.14 -1.67
C GLN A 247 34.07 1.62 -0.98
#